data_AF-A0A538GI54-F1
#
_entry.id   AF-A0A538GI54-F1
#
_cell.length_a   1.000
_cell.length_b   1.000
_cell.length_c   1.000
_cell.angle_alpha   90.00
_cell.angle_beta   90.00
_cell.angle_gamma   90.00
#
_symmetry.space_group_name_H-M   'P 1'
#
loop_
_entity.id
_entity.type
_entity.pdbx_description
1 polymer ?
#
loop_
_entity_poly.entity_id
_entity_poly.type
_entity_poly.pdbx_seq_one_letter_code
_entity_poly.pdbx_strand_id
1 'polypeptide(L)'
;MAAIAAVLVLVPAALAARVHVRVEGKTQTIFGSTEPTLNVKANALDALDAASLAGEFYYHVAPTAFGPYVDQIGRYPALPGSPNGYARGRDVDRPRQALLLRDRPQRRRPCFEGARRCLHPEQPPGRLEERSPLHAARSLRGPGREGRRDPLADVQRPVRRLVAAGLAAVALAGCGSSHTKGSATLWITRDRGQHVMLVAKVKAGQTAMQALQHAAKVKTSYGGRFVQSIDGVSGNRSARRDWFYFVNGYEADRGGADYTRHPGDVEWWDYRPWKHAIHVPVVVGAFPEPFLHGYAGKTRDAAIVYEAEALRPQASALGKLIHAKAVTADELGDANVLFLTKADVPLSATSKGAGAPVRFVIGPTAARRLLADPKLVRFRYSGLR
;
A
#
# COMPACT_ATOMS: atom_id res chain seq x y z
N MET A 1 -61.47 -35.48 -5.87
CA MET A 1 -60.05 -35.59 -6.26
C MET A 1 -59.47 -34.18 -6.29
N ALA A 2 -58.79 -33.77 -5.23
CA ALA A 2 -58.21 -32.44 -5.10
C ALA A 2 -56.86 -32.40 -5.83
N ALA A 3 -56.70 -31.46 -6.78
CA ALA A 3 -55.43 -31.21 -7.46
C ALA A 3 -54.60 -30.23 -6.63
N ILE A 4 -53.48 -30.70 -6.10
CA ILE A 4 -52.48 -29.87 -5.41
C ILE A 4 -51.59 -29.22 -6.46
N ALA A 5 -51.65 -27.89 -6.56
CA ALA A 5 -50.73 -27.10 -7.36
C ALA A 5 -49.39 -26.98 -6.62
N ALA A 6 -48.33 -27.57 -7.18
CA ALA A 6 -46.97 -27.39 -6.69
C ALA A 6 -46.41 -26.05 -7.21
N VAL A 7 -46.25 -25.08 -6.31
CA VAL A 7 -45.53 -23.83 -6.57
C VAL A 7 -44.05 -24.14 -6.61
N LEU A 8 -43.43 -24.08 -7.79
CA LEU A 8 -41.99 -24.15 -7.95
C LEU A 8 -41.38 -22.81 -7.52
N VAL A 9 -40.81 -22.76 -6.32
CA VAL A 9 -39.99 -21.64 -5.86
C VAL A 9 -38.67 -21.70 -6.62
N LEU A 10 -38.49 -20.79 -7.59
CA LEU A 10 -37.19 -20.53 -8.21
C LEU A 10 -36.28 -19.89 -7.16
N VAL A 11 -35.42 -20.70 -6.55
CA VAL A 11 -34.31 -20.24 -5.72
C VAL A 11 -33.31 -19.53 -6.64
N PRO A 12 -32.88 -18.28 -6.36
CA PRO A 12 -31.84 -17.63 -7.15
C PRO A 12 -30.54 -18.42 -7.00
N ALA A 13 -30.03 -18.96 -8.11
CA ALA A 13 -28.71 -19.57 -8.13
C ALA A 13 -27.67 -18.47 -7.84
N ALA A 14 -27.00 -18.56 -6.70
CA ALA A 14 -25.83 -17.74 -6.41
C ALA A 14 -24.76 -18.02 -7.47
N LEU A 15 -24.47 -17.03 -8.31
CA LEU A 15 -23.37 -17.08 -9.27
C LEU A 15 -22.05 -17.18 -8.47
N ALA A 16 -21.47 -18.38 -8.42
CA ALA A 16 -20.13 -18.57 -7.87
C ALA A 16 -19.13 -17.81 -8.74
N ALA A 17 -18.48 -16.79 -8.18
CA ALA A 17 -17.35 -16.15 -8.83
C ALA A 17 -16.15 -17.11 -8.78
N ARG A 18 -15.54 -17.39 -9.94
CA ARG A 18 -14.24 -18.06 -10.00
C ARG A 18 -13.16 -17.02 -9.78
N VAL A 19 -12.37 -17.20 -8.72
CA VAL A 19 -11.29 -16.28 -8.38
C VAL A 19 -9.96 -17.01 -8.45
N HIS A 20 -8.96 -16.35 -9.05
CA HIS A 20 -7.57 -16.76 -9.01
C HIS A 20 -6.94 -16.23 -7.74
N VAL A 21 -6.43 -17.11 -6.88
CA VAL A 21 -5.76 -16.70 -5.64
C VAL A 21 -4.28 -17.03 -5.76
N ARG A 22 -3.46 -15.97 -5.71
CA ARG A 22 -1.99 -16.09 -5.71
C ARG A 22 -1.47 -15.59 -4.36
N VAL A 23 -0.68 -16.42 -3.68
CA VAL A 23 -0.05 -16.08 -2.39
C VAL A 23 1.45 -16.01 -2.60
N GLU A 24 1.99 -14.80 -2.52
CA GLU A 24 3.41 -14.48 -2.73
C GLU A 24 4.05 -14.04 -1.41
N GLY A 25 5.08 -14.77 -0.98
CA GLY A 25 6.00 -14.30 0.04
C GLY A 25 7.14 -13.48 -0.56
N LYS A 26 7.90 -12.80 0.30
CA LYS A 26 9.06 -11.96 -0.10
C LYS A 26 10.12 -12.70 -0.92
N THR A 27 10.23 -14.02 -0.75
CA THR A 27 11.26 -14.86 -1.40
C THR A 27 10.72 -16.16 -2.00
N GLN A 28 9.47 -16.52 -1.74
CA GLN A 28 8.86 -17.77 -2.23
C GLN A 28 7.37 -17.57 -2.49
N THR A 29 6.90 -18.11 -3.60
CA THR A 29 5.48 -18.16 -3.96
C THR A 29 4.89 -19.49 -3.48
N ILE A 30 3.78 -19.46 -2.75
CA ILE A 30 3.12 -20.67 -2.22
C ILE A 30 2.26 -21.34 -3.31
N PHE A 31 1.68 -20.54 -4.22
CA PHE A 31 1.03 -21.03 -5.44
C PHE A 31 1.73 -20.42 -6.65
N GLY A 32 2.66 -21.16 -7.25
CA GLY A 32 3.39 -20.75 -8.45
C GLY A 32 2.47 -20.63 -9.68
N SER A 33 2.92 -21.08 -10.85
CA SER A 33 2.11 -21.05 -12.10
C SER A 33 0.85 -21.94 -12.08
N THR A 34 0.57 -22.61 -10.97
CA THR A 34 -0.59 -23.47 -10.71
C THR A 34 -1.56 -22.79 -9.75
N GLU A 35 -1.98 -21.56 -10.09
CA GLU A 35 -2.98 -20.81 -9.32
C GLU A 35 -4.25 -21.66 -9.15
N PRO A 36 -4.68 -22.00 -7.92
CA PRO A 36 -5.93 -22.73 -7.73
C PRO A 36 -7.09 -21.83 -8.11
N THR A 37 -7.96 -22.32 -9.00
CA THR A 37 -9.25 -21.68 -9.27
C THR A 37 -10.22 -22.09 -8.17
N LEU A 38 -10.68 -21.14 -7.37
CA LEU A 38 -11.54 -21.41 -6.22
C LEU A 38 -12.94 -20.84 -6.45
N ASN A 39 -13.95 -21.63 -6.08
CA ASN A 39 -15.34 -21.17 -6.02
C ASN A 39 -15.56 -20.49 -4.68
N VAL A 40 -15.82 -19.18 -4.71
CA VAL A 40 -15.96 -18.37 -3.49
C VAL A 40 -17.39 -17.85 -3.36
N LYS A 41 -17.87 -17.75 -2.10
CA LYS A 41 -19.28 -17.50 -1.83
C LYS A 41 -19.65 -16.01 -1.82
N ALA A 42 -18.81 -15.10 -1.30
CA ALA A 42 -19.20 -13.68 -1.26
C ALA A 42 -18.07 -12.65 -1.19
N ASN A 43 -16.92 -12.93 -0.55
CA ASN A 43 -15.92 -11.88 -0.28
C ASN A 43 -14.44 -12.37 -0.30
N ALA A 44 -13.49 -11.43 -0.24
CA ALA A 44 -12.05 -11.72 -0.32
C ALA A 44 -11.52 -12.58 0.84
N LEU A 45 -12.16 -12.52 2.01
CA LEU A 45 -11.78 -13.36 3.15
C LEU A 45 -12.22 -14.81 2.94
N ASP A 46 -13.41 -15.02 2.37
CA ASP A 46 -13.85 -16.37 1.96
C ASP A 46 -12.91 -16.96 0.91
N ALA A 47 -12.40 -16.13 -0.01
CA ALA A 47 -11.44 -16.56 -1.02
C ALA A 47 -10.10 -16.96 -0.40
N LEU A 48 -9.64 -16.20 0.60
CA LEU A 48 -8.43 -16.53 1.34
C LEU A 48 -8.59 -17.78 2.19
N ASP A 49 -9.76 -17.98 2.80
CA ASP A 49 -10.08 -19.17 3.60
C ASP A 49 -10.09 -20.43 2.71
N ALA A 50 -10.75 -20.36 1.55
CA ALA A 50 -10.72 -21.45 0.57
C ALA A 50 -9.29 -21.74 0.06
N ALA A 51 -8.47 -20.71 -0.13
CA ALA A 51 -7.08 -20.87 -0.53
C ALA A 51 -6.21 -21.47 0.57
N SER A 52 -6.42 -21.06 1.83
CA SER A 52 -5.73 -21.57 3.02
C SER A 52 -5.91 -23.08 3.15
N LEU A 53 -7.14 -23.55 2.96
CA LEU A 53 -7.46 -24.98 2.95
C LEU A 53 -6.80 -25.71 1.76
N ALA A 54 -6.84 -25.12 0.57
CA ALA A 54 -6.30 -25.75 -0.64
C ALA A 54 -4.75 -25.79 -0.68
N GLY A 55 -4.07 -24.81 -0.09
CA GLY A 55 -2.61 -24.71 -0.08
C GLY A 55 -1.95 -25.00 1.25
N GLU A 56 -2.70 -25.54 2.21
CA GLU A 56 -2.22 -25.92 3.54
C GLU A 56 -1.37 -24.83 4.22
N PHE A 57 -1.83 -23.58 4.20
CA PHE A 57 -1.14 -22.46 4.85
C PHE A 57 -2.03 -21.82 5.91
N TYR A 58 -1.41 -21.39 7.00
CA TYR A 58 -2.02 -20.60 8.07
C TYR A 58 -2.17 -19.13 7.67
N TYR A 59 -3.28 -18.54 8.08
CA TYR A 59 -3.43 -17.09 8.13
C TYR A 59 -4.12 -16.69 9.42
N HIS A 60 -3.90 -15.45 9.85
CA HIS A 60 -4.58 -14.86 11.00
C HIS A 60 -5.34 -13.61 10.57
N VAL A 61 -6.54 -13.46 11.11
CA VAL A 61 -7.39 -12.29 10.89
C VAL A 61 -7.49 -11.55 12.20
N ALA A 62 -6.91 -10.36 12.24
CA ALA A 62 -7.02 -9.47 13.38
C ALA A 62 -8.27 -8.59 13.26
N PRO A 63 -9.17 -8.61 14.26
CA PRO A 63 -10.30 -7.68 14.30
C PRO A 63 -9.80 -6.27 14.67
N THR A 64 -10.24 -5.25 13.92
CA THR A 64 -9.99 -3.85 14.27
C THR A 64 -11.23 -2.99 14.13
N ALA A 65 -11.14 -1.77 14.65
CA ALA A 65 -12.17 -0.75 14.44
C ALA A 65 -12.34 -0.32 12.96
N PHE A 66 -11.39 -0.67 12.08
CA PHE A 66 -11.45 -0.42 10.63
C PHE A 66 -11.94 -1.65 9.84
N GLY A 67 -12.36 -2.72 10.52
CA GLY A 67 -12.73 -3.99 9.93
C GLY A 67 -11.69 -5.10 10.16
N PRO A 68 -12.03 -6.36 9.81
CA PRO A 68 -11.09 -7.46 9.86
C PRO A 68 -10.01 -7.30 8.77
N TYR A 69 -8.77 -7.59 9.12
CA TYR A 69 -7.67 -7.62 8.14
C TYR A 69 -6.73 -8.78 8.46
N VAL A 70 -6.01 -9.22 7.45
CA VAL A 70 -5.05 -10.32 7.57
C VAL A 70 -3.71 -9.75 7.99
N ASP A 71 -3.22 -10.15 9.16
CA ASP A 71 -1.95 -9.68 9.73
C ASP A 71 -0.85 -10.75 9.71
N GLN A 72 -1.20 -12.01 9.45
CA GLN A 72 -0.25 -13.12 9.30
C GLN A 72 -0.66 -14.04 8.15
N ILE A 73 0.31 -14.48 7.35
CA ILE A 73 0.19 -15.56 6.35
C ILE A 73 1.49 -16.36 6.36
N GLY A 74 1.42 -17.69 6.49
CA GLY A 74 2.58 -18.57 6.50
C GLY A 74 2.21 -20.04 6.67
N ARG A 75 3.19 -20.94 6.81
CA ARG A 75 2.89 -22.38 7.02
C ARG A 75 2.34 -22.69 8.42
N TYR A 76 2.68 -21.86 9.41
CA TYR A 76 2.34 -22.05 10.82
C TYR A 76 2.04 -20.70 11.49
N PRO A 77 1.27 -20.67 12.60
CA PRO A 77 1.07 -19.47 13.39
C PRO A 77 2.39 -18.93 13.96
N ALA A 78 2.55 -17.60 13.96
CA ALA A 78 3.68 -16.98 14.64
C ALA A 78 3.47 -17.01 16.17
N LEU A 79 4.48 -17.49 16.92
CA LEU A 79 4.43 -17.47 18.38
C LEU A 79 4.52 -16.02 18.90
N PRO A 80 3.76 -15.67 19.97
CA PRO A 80 3.84 -14.36 20.58
C PRO A 80 5.27 -14.01 21.00
N GLY A 81 5.79 -12.87 20.52
CA GLY A 81 7.12 -12.36 20.87
C GLY A 81 8.28 -12.76 19.95
N SER A 82 8.03 -13.45 18.83
CA SER A 82 9.08 -13.75 17.84
C SER A 82 9.35 -12.55 16.92
N PRO A 83 10.58 -11.98 16.88
CA PRO A 83 10.88 -10.79 16.07
C PRO A 83 10.71 -11.00 14.55
N ASN A 84 10.71 -12.26 14.09
CA ASN A 84 10.78 -12.63 12.68
C ASN A 84 9.65 -13.58 12.21
N GLY A 85 8.58 -13.78 13.00
CA GLY A 85 7.35 -14.41 12.50
C GLY A 85 7.37 -15.89 12.08
N TYR A 86 8.48 -16.63 12.25
CA TYR A 86 8.53 -18.07 11.96
C TYR A 86 8.87 -18.89 13.21
N ALA A 87 8.17 -20.01 13.40
CA ALA A 87 8.64 -21.08 14.28
C ALA A 87 9.88 -21.70 13.64
N ARG A 88 11.03 -21.67 14.32
CA ARG A 88 12.19 -22.49 13.92
C ARG A 88 11.74 -23.95 13.96
N GLY A 89 11.63 -24.58 12.80
CA GLY A 89 11.44 -26.02 12.69
C GLY A 89 12.53 -26.73 13.48
N ARG A 90 12.15 -27.43 14.54
CA ARG A 90 12.99 -28.47 15.12
C ARG A 90 12.84 -29.72 14.26
N ASP A 91 13.97 -30.17 13.74
CA ASP A 91 14.34 -31.57 13.44
C ASP A 91 13.18 -32.55 13.26
N VAL A 92 12.72 -32.73 12.02
CA VAL A 92 12.00 -33.93 11.60
C VAL A 92 12.53 -34.37 10.24
N ASP A 93 13.80 -34.76 10.20
CA ASP A 93 14.37 -35.60 9.13
C ASP A 93 15.63 -36.31 9.64
N ARG A 94 15.43 -37.32 10.49
CA ARG A 94 16.44 -38.38 10.69
C ARG A 94 15.80 -39.70 11.14
N PRO A 95 15.51 -40.60 10.20
CA PRO A 95 15.63 -42.02 10.48
C PRO A 95 16.47 -42.66 9.38
N ARG A 96 17.81 -42.59 9.50
CA ARG A 96 18.80 -43.50 8.88
C ARG A 96 20.22 -43.04 9.23
N GLN A 97 20.62 -43.29 10.47
CA GLN A 97 22.01 -43.58 10.88
C GLN A 97 22.01 -43.71 12.41
N ALA A 98 21.45 -44.82 12.87
CA ALA A 98 21.67 -45.34 14.21
C ALA A 98 22.24 -46.74 14.05
N LEU A 99 23.53 -46.81 13.75
CA LEU A 99 24.39 -47.96 14.01
C LEU A 99 25.82 -47.42 14.01
N LEU A 100 26.56 -47.76 15.06
CA LEU A 100 27.96 -47.41 15.35
C LEU A 100 28.17 -46.04 16.03
N LEU A 101 27.94 -45.99 17.35
CA LEU A 101 29.01 -45.86 18.35
C LEU A 101 28.37 -45.65 19.74
N ARG A 102 28.38 -46.74 20.50
CA ARG A 102 28.20 -46.73 21.96
C ARG A 102 29.47 -46.20 22.62
N ASP A 103 29.29 -45.79 23.88
CA ASP A 103 30.29 -45.58 24.94
C ASP A 103 31.00 -44.21 25.01
N ARG A 104 30.52 -43.32 25.90
CA ARG A 104 31.02 -43.18 27.29
C ARG A 104 30.50 -41.91 28.00
N PRO A 105 30.53 -41.85 29.36
CA PRO A 105 29.54 -41.14 30.17
C PRO A 105 29.98 -39.79 30.75
N GLN A 106 28.96 -39.06 31.22
CA GLN A 106 28.95 -37.81 31.97
C GLN A 106 29.94 -37.78 33.15
N ARG A 107 30.70 -36.67 33.28
CA ARG A 107 31.28 -36.25 34.56
C ARG A 107 30.53 -35.05 35.13
N ARG A 108 30.02 -35.25 36.34
CA ARG A 108 29.31 -34.31 37.21
C ARG A 108 30.26 -33.23 37.74
N ARG A 109 29.75 -31.99 37.84
CA ARG A 109 30.30 -30.91 38.68
C ARG A 109 29.86 -31.13 40.15
N PRO A 110 30.69 -30.78 41.15
CA PRO A 110 30.20 -30.49 42.49
C PRO A 110 30.03 -28.99 42.74
N CYS A 111 29.02 -28.68 43.53
CA CYS A 111 28.67 -27.37 44.08
C CYS A 111 29.60 -26.92 45.22
N PHE A 112 29.51 -25.62 45.46
CA PHE A 112 30.10 -24.80 46.53
C PHE A 112 29.57 -25.12 47.94
N GLU A 113 30.48 -25.11 48.91
CA GLU A 113 30.35 -24.79 50.35
C GLU A 113 31.78 -24.35 50.76
N GLY A 114 32.12 -23.26 51.45
CA GLY A 114 31.41 -22.32 52.30
C GLY A 114 32.24 -22.16 53.58
N ALA A 115 33.04 -21.08 53.73
CA ALA A 115 33.44 -20.54 55.05
C ALA A 115 34.37 -19.30 54.97
N ARG A 116 33.82 -18.19 55.47
CA ARG A 116 34.36 -17.27 56.50
C ARG A 116 35.59 -16.39 56.25
N ARG A 117 35.27 -15.09 56.29
CA ARG A 117 35.78 -14.01 57.15
C ARG A 117 37.01 -13.19 56.73
N CYS A 118 36.68 -11.91 56.51
CA CYS A 118 37.26 -10.69 57.11
C CYS A 118 38.70 -10.30 56.72
N LEU A 119 38.84 -9.21 55.95
CA LEU A 119 39.28 -7.88 56.43
C LEU A 119 39.66 -7.00 55.22
N HIS A 120 39.04 -5.82 55.12
CA HIS A 120 39.61 -4.65 54.45
C HIS A 120 40.75 -4.10 55.33
N PRO A 121 41.79 -3.45 54.76
CA PRO A 121 41.68 -2.00 54.55
C PRO A 121 42.40 -1.42 53.31
N GLU A 122 41.86 -0.27 52.87
CA GLU A 122 42.58 0.96 52.48
C GLU A 122 43.48 1.01 51.22
N GLN A 123 43.06 1.92 50.32
CA GLN A 123 43.71 2.62 49.20
C GLN A 123 44.76 3.67 49.69
N PRO A 124 45.42 4.55 48.88
CA PRO A 124 45.68 4.63 47.42
C PRO A 124 47.18 5.04 47.12
N PRO A 125 47.56 6.02 46.25
CA PRO A 125 48.26 5.75 44.99
C PRO A 125 49.63 6.46 44.82
N GLY A 126 50.38 6.04 43.80
CA GLY A 126 51.48 6.83 43.23
C GLY A 126 51.93 6.20 41.91
N ARG A 127 52.54 6.87 40.94
CA ARG A 127 52.71 8.27 40.54
C ARG A 127 53.29 8.18 39.12
N LEU A 128 53.05 9.20 38.30
CA LEU A 128 53.63 9.44 36.97
C LEU A 128 55.15 9.21 36.89
N GLU A 129 55.62 8.70 35.75
CA GLU A 129 56.49 9.35 34.74
C GLU A 129 56.83 8.30 33.67
N GLU A 130 56.45 8.47 32.39
CA GLU A 130 57.12 9.26 31.35
C GLU A 130 58.54 8.77 31.00
N ARG A 131 58.69 8.18 29.79
CA ARG A 131 59.79 8.40 28.81
C ARG A 131 59.77 7.33 27.70
N SER A 132 59.40 7.77 26.49
CA SER A 132 59.93 7.26 25.20
C SER A 132 61.38 7.80 25.02
N PRO A 133 62.18 7.48 23.96
CA PRO A 133 61.75 7.06 22.63
C PRO A 133 62.74 6.22 21.76
N LEU A 134 62.34 6.06 20.49
CA LEU A 134 63.12 5.78 19.26
C LEU A 134 63.67 4.37 19.05
N HIS A 135 63.22 3.73 17.96
CA HIS A 135 64.10 3.30 16.85
C HIS A 135 63.31 3.35 15.52
N ALA A 136 63.74 4.26 14.64
CA ALA A 136 63.51 4.23 13.20
C ALA A 136 64.49 3.18 12.58
N ALA A 137 64.49 2.75 11.31
CA ALA A 137 63.91 3.21 10.07
C ALA A 137 64.04 2.10 8.99
N ARG A 138 63.28 2.28 7.89
CA ARG A 138 63.63 2.02 6.46
C ARG A 138 63.88 0.57 6.00
N SER A 139 62.99 0.03 5.14
CA SER A 139 62.92 0.19 3.66
C SER A 139 63.91 -0.71 2.92
N LEU A 140 63.42 -1.47 1.94
CA LEU A 140 64.06 -1.65 0.62
C LEU A 140 63.04 -2.14 -0.43
N ARG A 141 62.88 -1.33 -1.48
CA ARG A 141 62.36 -1.70 -2.81
C ARG A 141 63.45 -2.43 -3.59
N GLY A 142 63.07 -3.34 -4.49
CA GLY A 142 63.93 -3.81 -5.59
C GLY A 142 63.34 -4.99 -6.37
N PRO A 143 63.66 -5.16 -7.67
CA PRO A 143 62.64 -5.37 -8.71
C PRO A 143 62.79 -6.64 -9.58
N GLY A 144 61.77 -6.88 -10.41
CA GLY A 144 61.93 -7.37 -11.80
C GLY A 144 61.94 -8.88 -12.06
N ARG A 145 60.97 -9.36 -12.87
CA ARG A 145 61.28 -10.25 -14.00
C ARG A 145 60.14 -10.32 -15.02
N GLU A 146 60.58 -10.19 -16.26
CA GLU A 146 59.85 -10.14 -17.51
C GLU A 146 60.13 -11.43 -18.30
N GLY A 147 59.19 -11.82 -19.18
CA GLY A 147 59.33 -12.90 -20.15
C GLY A 147 57.99 -13.61 -20.35
N ARG A 148 57.49 -13.93 -21.55
CA ARG A 148 57.96 -13.80 -22.94
C ARG A 148 56.74 -14.16 -23.80
N ARG A 149 56.49 -13.45 -24.90
CA ARG A 149 55.52 -13.84 -25.95
C ARG A 149 56.12 -14.95 -26.82
N ASP A 150 55.30 -15.84 -27.39
CA ASP A 150 55.20 -16.07 -28.85
C ASP A 150 54.27 -17.25 -29.26
N PRO A 151 53.86 -17.36 -30.54
CA PRO A 151 52.47 -17.69 -30.93
C PRO A 151 52.29 -18.91 -31.89
N LEU A 152 51.01 -19.22 -32.16
CA LEU A 152 50.40 -19.80 -33.40
C LEU A 152 50.73 -21.23 -33.90
N ALA A 153 49.71 -21.79 -34.59
CA ALA A 153 49.65 -22.99 -35.46
C ALA A 153 49.16 -24.30 -34.78
N ASP A 154 48.27 -25.14 -35.32
CA ASP A 154 47.46 -25.11 -36.54
C ASP A 154 46.32 -26.16 -36.46
N VAL A 155 45.27 -25.89 -37.25
CA VAL A 155 44.17 -26.69 -37.84
C VAL A 155 44.03 -28.20 -37.57
N GLN A 156 42.79 -28.64 -37.26
CA GLN A 156 42.01 -29.60 -38.08
C GLN A 156 40.49 -29.64 -37.68
N ARG A 157 39.62 -29.33 -38.65
CA ARG A 157 38.13 -29.46 -38.64
C ARG A 157 37.75 -30.95 -38.98
N PRO A 158 36.47 -31.42 -39.08
CA PRO A 158 35.19 -30.69 -39.18
C PRO A 158 33.89 -31.36 -38.60
N VAL A 159 32.78 -30.63 -38.71
CA VAL A 159 31.35 -31.06 -38.76
C VAL A 159 30.70 -31.70 -37.52
N ARG A 160 29.97 -30.89 -36.74
CA ARG A 160 28.62 -31.25 -36.28
C ARG A 160 27.75 -30.02 -36.03
N ARG A 161 27.03 -29.66 -37.10
CA ARG A 161 25.63 -29.20 -37.18
C ARG A 161 25.08 -28.39 -35.99
N LEU A 162 24.86 -27.09 -36.27
CA LEU A 162 23.62 -26.34 -36.03
C LEU A 162 22.82 -26.71 -34.77
N VAL A 163 22.90 -25.85 -33.75
CA VAL A 163 21.79 -25.25 -32.96
C VAL A 163 22.47 -24.36 -31.91
N ALA A 164 22.79 -23.12 -32.29
CA ALA A 164 23.29 -22.09 -31.38
C ALA A 164 23.02 -20.70 -31.97
N ALA A 165 21.76 -20.41 -32.22
CA ALA A 165 21.28 -19.05 -32.52
C ALA A 165 19.80 -18.98 -32.09
N GLY A 166 19.55 -18.76 -30.80
CA GLY A 166 18.17 -18.70 -30.31
C GLY A 166 17.96 -18.52 -28.81
N LEU A 167 18.99 -18.20 -28.02
CA LEU A 167 18.86 -18.00 -26.57
C LEU A 167 19.76 -16.86 -26.08
N ALA A 168 19.66 -15.70 -26.73
CA ALA A 168 20.31 -14.46 -26.28
C ALA A 168 19.39 -13.23 -26.42
N ALA A 169 18.08 -13.39 -26.18
CA ALA A 169 17.12 -12.29 -26.30
C ALA A 169 15.95 -12.33 -25.29
N VAL A 170 16.16 -12.83 -24.06
CA VAL A 170 15.16 -12.66 -22.98
C VAL A 170 15.87 -12.32 -21.66
N ALA A 171 16.57 -11.19 -21.63
CA ALA A 171 17.19 -10.67 -20.40
C ALA A 171 16.97 -9.17 -20.16
N LEU A 172 16.08 -8.49 -20.90
CA LEU A 172 15.84 -7.04 -20.73
C LEU A 172 14.36 -6.63 -20.88
N ALA A 173 13.42 -7.41 -20.32
CA ALA A 173 12.03 -6.98 -20.15
C ALA A 173 11.64 -7.06 -18.68
N GLY A 174 12.31 -6.27 -17.84
CA GLY A 174 12.15 -6.33 -16.38
C GLY A 174 12.53 -5.02 -15.68
N CYS A 175 12.23 -3.88 -16.28
CA CYS A 175 12.12 -2.57 -15.62
C CYS A 175 11.22 -1.68 -16.48
N GLY A 176 9.95 -2.08 -16.58
CA GLY A 176 8.92 -1.26 -17.19
C GLY A 176 8.40 -0.18 -16.24
N SER A 177 9.29 0.65 -15.68
CA SER A 177 8.84 1.96 -15.19
C SER A 177 8.62 2.82 -16.43
N SER A 178 7.48 2.63 -17.10
CA SER A 178 6.98 3.62 -18.03
C SER A 178 6.86 4.91 -17.22
N HIS A 179 7.85 5.79 -17.37
CA HIS A 179 7.79 7.13 -16.81
C HIS A 179 6.62 7.82 -17.51
N THR A 180 5.44 7.73 -16.92
CA THR A 180 4.32 8.57 -17.30
C THR A 180 4.78 10.00 -17.07
N LYS A 181 5.11 10.71 -18.16
CA LYS A 181 5.49 12.11 -18.08
C LYS A 181 4.28 12.87 -17.55
N GLY A 182 4.41 13.47 -16.38
CA GLY A 182 3.32 14.20 -15.76
C GLY A 182 3.59 14.52 -14.30
N SER A 183 2.80 15.45 -13.78
CA SER A 183 2.81 15.83 -12.38
C SER A 183 1.44 15.62 -11.75
N ALA A 184 1.45 15.27 -10.48
CA ALA A 184 0.29 15.29 -9.59
C ALA A 184 0.51 16.37 -8.51
N THR A 185 -0.51 16.60 -7.70
CA THR A 185 -0.46 17.52 -6.55
C THR A 185 -0.62 16.73 -5.26
N LEU A 186 0.20 17.02 -4.26
CA LEU A 186 0.13 16.45 -2.93
C LEU A 186 -0.29 17.54 -1.93
N TRP A 187 -1.32 17.25 -1.15
CA TRP A 187 -1.81 18.07 -0.05
C TRP A 187 -1.65 17.31 1.26
N ILE A 188 -1.13 17.98 2.28
CA ILE A 188 -1.08 17.46 3.65
C ILE A 188 -1.75 18.50 4.54
N THR A 189 -2.80 18.09 5.25
CA THR A 189 -3.58 18.98 6.11
C THR A 189 -3.93 18.32 7.45
N ARG A 190 -4.48 19.13 8.35
CA ARG A 190 -5.08 18.68 9.59
C ARG A 190 -6.45 19.28 9.79
N ASP A 191 -7.20 18.59 10.63
CA ASP A 191 -8.49 19.00 11.16
C ASP A 191 -9.49 19.32 10.04
N ARG A 192 -9.63 18.37 9.10
CA ARG A 192 -10.54 18.45 7.96
C ARG A 192 -10.19 19.61 7.03
N GLY A 193 -8.90 19.75 6.75
CA GLY A 193 -8.34 20.77 5.86
C GLY A 193 -8.26 22.20 6.41
N GLN A 194 -8.55 22.40 7.70
CA GLN A 194 -8.45 23.73 8.34
C GLN A 194 -7.00 24.20 8.51
N HIS A 195 -6.06 23.27 8.67
CA HIS A 195 -4.65 23.59 8.80
C HIS A 195 -3.87 22.93 7.67
N VAL A 196 -3.39 23.73 6.72
CA VAL A 196 -2.54 23.24 5.63
C VAL A 196 -1.11 23.12 6.12
N MET A 197 -0.55 21.92 6.05
CA MET A 197 0.85 21.64 6.39
C MET A 197 1.74 21.72 5.15
N LEU A 198 1.26 21.19 4.02
CA LEU A 198 2.02 21.16 2.77
C LEU A 198 1.09 21.20 1.55
N VAL A 199 1.52 21.93 0.53
CA VAL A 199 1.05 21.81 -0.85
C VAL A 199 2.28 21.65 -1.73
N ALA A 200 2.42 20.51 -2.40
CA ALA A 200 3.59 20.21 -3.20
C ALA A 200 3.19 19.66 -4.57
N LYS A 201 4.03 19.93 -5.57
CA LYS A 201 3.94 19.30 -6.89
C LYS A 201 4.82 18.06 -6.87
N VAL A 202 4.27 16.93 -7.32
CA VAL A 202 4.92 15.62 -7.21
C VAL A 202 4.89 14.91 -8.57
N LYS A 203 5.77 13.93 -8.75
CA LYS A 203 5.83 13.17 -10.02
C LYS A 203 4.65 12.20 -10.10
N ALA A 204 4.01 12.13 -11.26
CA ALA A 204 3.09 11.05 -11.56
C ALA A 204 3.85 9.72 -11.76
N GLY A 205 3.13 8.60 -11.71
CA GLY A 205 3.69 7.25 -11.87
C GLY A 205 4.34 6.67 -10.60
N GLN A 206 4.49 7.47 -9.55
CA GLN A 206 4.89 7.00 -8.21
C GLN A 206 3.65 6.62 -7.38
N THR A 207 3.82 5.72 -6.41
CA THR A 207 2.74 5.43 -5.45
C THR A 207 2.48 6.63 -4.55
N ALA A 208 1.27 6.74 -3.99
CA ALA A 208 0.91 7.80 -3.03
C ALA A 208 1.92 7.86 -1.87
N MET A 209 2.23 6.70 -1.27
CA MET A 209 3.23 6.59 -0.20
C MET A 209 4.62 7.06 -0.63
N GLN A 210 5.07 6.73 -1.85
CA GLN A 210 6.39 7.15 -2.33
C GLN A 210 6.51 8.67 -2.41
N ALA A 211 5.54 9.39 -2.99
CA ALA A 211 5.66 10.85 -2.98
C ALA A 211 5.50 11.44 -1.60
N LEU A 212 4.62 10.87 -0.77
CA LEU A 212 4.50 11.34 0.59
C LEU A 212 5.84 11.25 1.32
N GLN A 213 6.55 10.12 1.18
CA GLN A 213 7.89 9.93 1.73
C GLN A 213 8.96 10.83 1.10
N HIS A 214 8.81 11.21 -0.17
CA HIS A 214 9.70 12.19 -0.80
C HIS A 214 9.45 13.63 -0.31
N ALA A 215 8.22 13.94 0.09
CA ALA A 215 7.80 15.29 0.43
C ALA A 215 7.80 15.57 1.94
N ALA A 216 7.68 14.54 2.77
CA ALA A 216 7.54 14.66 4.22
C ALA A 216 8.20 13.49 4.97
N LYS A 217 8.45 13.66 6.27
CA LYS A 217 8.97 12.59 7.13
C LYS A 217 7.84 11.66 7.53
N VAL A 218 7.79 10.48 6.93
CA VAL A 218 6.73 9.49 7.17
C VAL A 218 7.22 8.33 8.04
N LYS A 219 6.42 7.94 9.04
CA LYS A 219 6.52 6.62 9.67
C LYS A 219 5.34 5.78 9.24
N THR A 220 5.59 4.50 9.00
CA THR A 220 4.58 3.56 8.49
C THR A 220 4.42 2.37 9.41
N SER A 221 3.24 1.75 9.38
CA SER A 221 2.94 0.48 10.04
C SER A 221 2.55 -0.60 9.01
N TYR A 222 2.35 -1.84 9.48
CA TYR A 222 1.87 -2.98 8.68
C TYR A 222 2.66 -3.19 7.37
N GLY A 223 3.97 -3.36 7.48
CA GLY A 223 4.85 -3.60 6.34
C GLY A 223 5.02 -2.41 5.39
N GLY A 224 4.69 -1.19 5.82
CA GLY A 224 4.88 0.03 5.02
C GLY A 224 3.62 0.51 4.29
N ARG A 225 2.48 -0.18 4.47
CA ARG A 225 1.27 0.05 3.69
C ARG A 225 0.40 1.20 4.21
N PHE A 226 0.51 1.49 5.51
CA PHE A 226 -0.29 2.51 6.20
C PHE A 226 0.60 3.56 6.85
N VAL A 227 0.14 4.81 6.82
CA VAL A 227 0.80 5.93 7.46
C VAL A 227 0.48 5.91 8.95
N GLN A 228 1.51 5.92 9.79
CA GLN A 228 1.40 6.10 11.24
C GLN A 228 1.64 7.56 11.63
N SER A 229 2.58 8.24 10.98
CA SER A 229 2.87 9.64 11.24
C SER A 229 3.39 10.37 10.02
N ILE A 230 3.09 11.66 9.92
CA ILE A 230 3.66 12.59 8.94
C ILE A 230 4.19 13.80 9.71
N ASP A 231 5.46 14.15 9.51
CA ASP A 231 6.14 15.28 10.14
C ASP A 231 5.92 15.37 11.66
N GLY A 232 5.98 14.21 12.33
CA GLY A 232 5.85 14.08 13.78
C GLY A 232 4.40 14.01 14.30
N VAL A 233 3.39 14.29 13.47
CA VAL A 233 1.98 14.14 13.85
C VAL A 233 1.58 12.68 13.68
N SER A 234 1.43 11.98 14.81
CA SER A 234 1.13 10.55 14.85
C SER A 234 -0.36 10.27 15.03
N GLY A 235 -0.81 9.14 14.47
CA GLY A 235 -2.10 8.53 14.80
C GLY A 235 -2.23 8.34 16.31
N ASN A 236 -3.40 8.66 16.86
CA ASN A 236 -3.70 8.55 18.27
C ASN A 236 -5.01 7.79 18.46
N ARG A 237 -4.90 6.52 18.86
CA ARG A 237 -6.06 5.64 19.08
C ARG A 237 -6.95 6.13 20.21
N SER A 238 -6.37 6.58 21.33
CA SER A 238 -7.13 7.09 22.49
C SER A 238 -7.93 8.35 22.13
N ALA A 239 -7.35 9.23 21.32
CA ALA A 239 -8.02 10.42 20.81
C ALA A 239 -8.87 10.16 19.55
N ARG A 240 -8.89 8.92 19.04
CA ARG A 240 -9.55 8.50 17.80
C ARG A 240 -9.22 9.45 16.63
N ARG A 241 -7.92 9.68 16.42
CA ARG A 241 -7.39 10.50 15.32
C ARG A 241 -6.41 9.70 14.51
N ASP A 242 -6.51 9.80 13.19
CA ASP A 242 -5.59 9.14 12.28
C ASP A 242 -5.45 9.90 10.95
N TRP A 243 -4.52 9.44 10.12
CA TRP A 243 -4.31 9.91 8.77
C TRP A 243 -5.23 9.18 7.79
N PHE A 244 -6.03 9.96 7.07
CA PHE A 244 -6.85 9.49 5.96
C PHE A 244 -6.36 10.12 4.68
N TYR A 245 -6.52 9.44 3.55
CA TYR A 245 -6.12 10.01 2.28
C TYR A 245 -7.19 9.87 1.20
N PHE A 246 -7.18 10.86 0.32
CA PHE A 246 -8.11 11.02 -0.77
C PHE A 246 -7.32 11.13 -2.06
N VAL A 247 -7.91 10.64 -3.15
CA VAL A 247 -7.42 10.94 -4.49
C VAL A 247 -8.56 11.52 -5.30
N ASN A 248 -8.35 12.71 -5.84
CA ASN A 248 -9.35 13.46 -6.61
C ASN A 248 -10.69 13.56 -5.86
N GLY A 249 -10.64 13.66 -4.54
CA GLY A 249 -11.81 13.78 -3.67
C GLY A 249 -12.41 12.45 -3.20
N TYR A 250 -12.05 11.30 -3.77
CA TYR A 250 -12.47 9.99 -3.28
C TYR A 250 -11.63 9.55 -2.10
N GLU A 251 -12.24 9.09 -1.01
CA GLU A 251 -11.50 8.35 0.03
C GLU A 251 -10.97 7.06 -0.57
N ALA A 252 -9.67 6.83 -0.42
CA ALA A 252 -9.03 5.72 -1.09
C ALA A 252 -9.39 4.37 -0.44
N ASP A 253 -9.57 3.37 -1.29
CA ASP A 253 -9.95 1.99 -0.94
C ASP A 253 -8.74 1.06 -0.68
N ARG A 254 -7.52 1.57 -0.85
CA ARG A 254 -6.27 0.79 -0.80
C ARG A 254 -5.23 1.47 0.07
N GLY A 255 -4.14 0.78 0.40
CA GLY A 255 -3.01 1.39 1.11
C GLY A 255 -2.30 2.40 0.21
N GLY A 256 -1.63 3.40 0.80
CA GLY A 256 -0.89 4.41 0.03
C GLY A 256 0.24 3.79 -0.82
N ALA A 257 0.72 2.60 -0.47
CA ALA A 257 1.70 1.85 -1.24
C ALA A 257 1.12 1.23 -2.54
N ASP A 258 -0.21 1.11 -2.67
CA ASP A 258 -0.85 0.41 -3.80
C ASP A 258 -1.59 1.34 -4.77
N TYR A 259 -1.72 2.63 -4.43
CA TYR A 259 -2.28 3.62 -5.34
C TYR A 259 -1.15 4.29 -6.12
N THR A 260 -1.05 3.98 -7.41
CA THR A 260 -0.17 4.70 -8.34
C THR A 260 -0.88 5.93 -8.87
N ARG A 261 -0.22 7.09 -8.77
CA ARG A 261 -0.83 8.36 -9.19
C ARG A 261 -0.71 8.60 -10.68
N HIS A 262 -1.76 9.18 -11.22
CA HIS A 262 -1.87 9.56 -12.61
C HIS A 262 -1.55 11.05 -12.78
N PRO A 263 -1.13 11.49 -13.98
CA PRO A 263 -0.98 12.91 -14.26
C PRO A 263 -2.28 13.68 -13.95
N GLY A 264 -2.15 14.80 -13.25
CA GLY A 264 -3.29 15.63 -12.83
C GLY A 264 -3.91 15.24 -11.48
N ASP A 265 -3.60 14.06 -10.95
CA ASP A 265 -4.17 13.62 -9.66
C ASP A 265 -3.89 14.61 -8.53
N VAL A 266 -4.87 14.78 -7.66
CA VAL A 266 -4.77 15.45 -6.37
C VAL A 266 -4.81 14.39 -5.28
N GLU A 267 -3.64 14.11 -4.70
CA GLU A 267 -3.46 13.28 -3.52
C GLU A 267 -3.57 14.16 -2.28
N TRP A 268 -4.47 13.83 -1.36
CA TRP A 268 -4.72 14.63 -0.16
C TRP A 268 -4.70 13.77 1.09
N TRP A 269 -3.72 13.97 1.96
CA TRP A 269 -3.65 13.41 3.31
C TRP A 269 -4.21 14.40 4.34
N ASP A 270 -5.15 13.97 5.18
CA ASP A 270 -5.71 14.79 6.25
C ASP A 270 -5.68 14.03 7.58
N TYR A 271 -5.10 14.67 8.59
CA TYR A 271 -5.13 14.18 9.97
C TYR A 271 -6.39 14.67 10.66
N ARG A 272 -7.29 13.74 11.00
CA ARG A 272 -8.62 14.09 11.53
C ARG A 272 -9.12 13.14 12.60
N PRO A 273 -10.04 13.61 13.47
CA PRO A 273 -10.79 12.71 14.33
C PRO A 273 -11.79 11.88 13.49
N TRP A 274 -11.93 10.60 13.83
CA TRP A 274 -12.87 9.66 13.20
C TRP A 274 -14.07 9.30 14.07
N LYS A 275 -14.22 9.94 15.25
CA LYS A 275 -15.32 9.67 16.20
C LYS A 275 -16.72 9.76 15.58
N HIS A 276 -16.94 10.69 14.64
CA HIS A 276 -18.26 10.96 14.05
C HIS A 276 -18.42 10.43 12.62
N ALA A 277 -17.32 10.11 11.95
CA ALA A 277 -17.30 9.55 10.61
C ALA A 277 -15.93 8.91 10.40
N ILE A 278 -15.89 7.57 10.41
CA ILE A 278 -14.70 6.80 10.04
C ILE A 278 -14.45 6.93 8.54
N HIS A 279 -15.52 6.73 7.76
CA HIS A 279 -15.49 6.84 6.32
C HIS A 279 -16.14 8.13 5.85
N VAL A 280 -15.50 8.76 4.87
CA VAL A 280 -16.06 9.87 4.10
C VAL A 280 -15.80 9.56 2.63
N PRO A 281 -16.70 8.84 1.95
CA PRO A 281 -16.42 8.28 0.62
C PRO A 281 -15.97 9.30 -0.42
N VAL A 282 -16.45 10.54 -0.32
CA VAL A 282 -16.05 11.64 -1.19
C VAL A 282 -16.06 12.98 -0.43
N VAL A 283 -15.15 13.87 -0.80
CA VAL A 283 -15.04 15.24 -0.29
C VAL A 283 -15.12 16.26 -1.42
N VAL A 284 -15.65 17.45 -1.12
CA VAL A 284 -15.79 18.52 -2.13
C VAL A 284 -14.48 19.24 -2.44
N GLY A 285 -13.47 19.07 -1.59
CA GLY A 285 -12.28 19.93 -1.60
C GLY A 285 -11.29 19.66 -2.73
N ALA A 286 -11.49 18.56 -3.45
CA ALA A 286 -10.81 18.31 -4.70
C ALA A 286 -11.72 18.57 -5.92
N PHE A 287 -12.86 19.26 -5.78
CA PHE A 287 -13.61 19.67 -6.97
C PHE A 287 -12.73 20.59 -7.85
N PRO A 288 -12.72 20.40 -9.19
CA PRO A 288 -13.55 19.51 -10.01
C PRO A 288 -12.93 18.12 -10.33
N GLU A 289 -11.85 17.71 -9.65
CA GLU A 289 -11.07 16.52 -9.99
C GLU A 289 -11.86 15.19 -10.08
N PRO A 290 -12.92 14.91 -9.28
CA PRO A 290 -13.74 13.72 -9.50
C PRO A 290 -14.30 13.62 -10.93
N PHE A 291 -14.54 14.76 -11.59
CA PHE A 291 -15.08 14.83 -12.94
C PHE A 291 -13.99 14.83 -14.02
N LEU A 292 -12.82 15.40 -13.72
CA LEU A 292 -11.75 15.58 -14.72
C LEU A 292 -10.78 14.38 -14.76
N HIS A 293 -10.35 13.91 -13.60
CA HIS A 293 -9.33 12.85 -13.49
C HIS A 293 -9.85 11.56 -12.85
N GLY A 294 -11.04 11.61 -12.24
CA GLY A 294 -11.72 10.42 -11.71
C GLY A 294 -10.89 9.71 -10.63
N TYR A 295 -10.83 8.38 -10.66
CA TYR A 295 -10.08 7.59 -9.68
C TYR A 295 -9.33 6.44 -10.35
N ALA A 296 -8.08 6.21 -9.94
CA ALA A 296 -7.21 5.15 -10.45
C ALA A 296 -7.07 5.17 -11.99
N GLY A 297 -6.95 6.36 -12.58
CA GLY A 297 -6.75 6.55 -14.03
C GLY A 297 -8.01 6.34 -14.87
N LYS A 298 -9.18 6.19 -14.23
CA LYS A 298 -10.48 6.07 -14.90
C LYS A 298 -11.37 7.25 -14.55
N THR A 299 -11.84 7.93 -15.58
CA THR A 299 -12.82 9.02 -15.49
C THR A 299 -14.14 8.53 -16.05
N ARG A 300 -15.24 8.90 -15.39
CA ARG A 300 -16.59 8.64 -15.87
C ARG A 300 -17.10 9.83 -16.65
N ASP A 301 -18.11 9.60 -17.47
CA ASP A 301 -18.85 10.69 -18.10
C ASP A 301 -19.36 11.67 -17.02
N ALA A 302 -19.26 12.95 -17.35
CA ALA A 302 -19.71 14.02 -16.48
C ALA A 302 -21.07 14.53 -16.98
N ALA A 303 -22.02 14.61 -16.05
CA ALA A 303 -23.39 15.05 -16.29
C ALA A 303 -23.72 16.25 -15.41
N ILE A 304 -24.47 17.20 -15.96
CA ILE A 304 -25.11 18.25 -15.18
C ILE A 304 -26.63 18.17 -15.28
N VAL A 305 -27.28 18.25 -14.13
CA VAL A 305 -28.75 18.28 -14.00
C VAL A 305 -29.13 19.54 -13.26
N TYR A 306 -30.23 20.18 -13.64
CA TYR A 306 -30.71 21.39 -12.99
C TYR A 306 -32.25 21.37 -12.86
N GLU A 307 -32.78 21.91 -11.76
CA GLU A 307 -34.22 21.79 -11.43
C GLU A 307 -35.13 22.79 -12.14
N ALA A 308 -34.58 23.90 -12.68
CA ALA A 308 -35.37 24.97 -13.27
C ALA A 308 -34.67 25.59 -14.48
N GLU A 309 -35.41 25.86 -15.57
CA GLU A 309 -34.87 26.47 -16.79
C GLU A 309 -34.18 27.82 -16.54
N ALA A 310 -34.61 28.59 -15.54
CA ALA A 310 -33.94 29.83 -15.14
C ALA A 310 -32.47 29.61 -14.70
N LEU A 311 -32.12 28.40 -14.25
CA LEU A 311 -30.76 28.02 -13.83
C LEU A 311 -29.89 27.54 -14.99
N ARG A 312 -30.44 27.38 -16.20
CA ARG A 312 -29.72 26.86 -17.37
C ARG A 312 -28.43 27.61 -17.72
N PRO A 313 -28.34 28.96 -17.66
CA PRO A 313 -27.08 29.64 -17.92
C PRO A 313 -25.99 29.27 -16.91
N GLN A 314 -26.37 29.16 -15.63
CA GLN A 314 -25.46 28.79 -14.55
C GLN A 314 -25.05 27.31 -14.65
N ALA A 315 -25.99 26.42 -15.00
CA ALA A 315 -25.71 25.03 -15.30
C ALA A 315 -24.74 24.90 -16.50
N SER A 316 -24.94 25.66 -17.58
CA SER A 316 -24.02 25.65 -18.73
C SER A 316 -22.60 26.06 -18.33
N ALA A 317 -22.45 27.08 -17.49
CA ALA A 317 -21.15 27.51 -16.98
C ALA A 317 -20.48 26.43 -16.11
N LEU A 318 -21.24 25.80 -15.20
CA LEU A 318 -20.75 24.68 -14.40
C LEU A 318 -20.37 23.48 -15.27
N GLY A 319 -21.19 23.16 -16.27
CA GLY A 319 -20.92 22.08 -17.23
C GLY A 319 -19.61 22.29 -17.98
N LYS A 320 -19.32 23.52 -18.41
CA LYS A 320 -18.01 23.86 -19.00
C LYS A 320 -16.86 23.63 -18.01
N LEU A 321 -17.03 23.96 -16.74
CA LEU A 321 -15.99 23.77 -15.70
C LEU A 321 -15.64 22.30 -15.45
N ILE A 322 -16.63 21.41 -15.54
CA ILE A 322 -16.46 19.97 -15.27
C ILE A 322 -16.45 19.11 -16.55
N HIS A 323 -16.42 19.74 -17.73
CA HIS A 323 -16.56 19.08 -19.03
C HIS A 323 -17.83 18.20 -19.17
N ALA A 324 -18.93 18.61 -18.55
CA ALA A 324 -20.22 17.91 -18.59
C ALA A 324 -21.19 18.45 -19.64
N LYS A 325 -22.06 17.55 -20.10
CA LYS A 325 -23.28 17.91 -20.85
C LYS A 325 -24.48 17.97 -19.90
N ALA A 326 -25.43 18.84 -20.23
CA ALA A 326 -26.72 18.83 -19.56
C ALA A 326 -27.51 17.60 -20.01
N VAL A 327 -28.04 16.85 -19.05
CA VAL A 327 -28.77 15.60 -19.30
C VAL A 327 -30.00 15.52 -18.38
N THR A 328 -30.97 14.72 -18.80
CA THR A 328 -32.16 14.38 -18.01
C THR A 328 -31.88 13.24 -17.03
N ALA A 329 -32.80 12.99 -16.10
CA ALA A 329 -32.64 11.93 -15.09
C ALA A 329 -32.51 10.52 -15.73
N ASP A 330 -33.17 10.30 -16.86
CA ASP A 330 -33.20 9.01 -17.55
C ASP A 330 -31.89 8.70 -18.30
N GLU A 331 -31.06 9.72 -18.53
CA GLU A 331 -29.79 9.63 -19.27
C GLU A 331 -28.56 9.51 -18.35
N LEU A 332 -28.75 9.48 -17.03
CA LEU A 332 -27.63 9.58 -16.06
C LEU A 332 -26.75 8.33 -16.03
N GLY A 333 -27.30 7.13 -16.23
CA GLY A 333 -26.56 5.88 -16.16
C GLY A 333 -25.70 5.79 -14.89
N ASP A 334 -24.39 5.54 -15.06
CA ASP A 334 -23.40 5.54 -13.99
C ASP A 334 -22.52 6.81 -13.96
N ALA A 335 -22.90 7.89 -14.65
CA ALA A 335 -22.14 9.13 -14.76
C ALA A 335 -21.86 9.80 -13.40
N ASN A 336 -20.81 10.62 -13.38
CA ASN A 336 -20.58 11.57 -12.29
C ASN A 336 -21.48 12.79 -12.50
N VAL A 337 -22.31 13.10 -11.51
CA VAL A 337 -23.40 14.08 -11.66
C VAL A 337 -23.16 15.30 -10.78
N LEU A 338 -23.27 16.50 -11.35
CA LEU A 338 -23.44 17.75 -10.62
C LEU A 338 -24.90 18.20 -10.75
N PHE A 339 -25.60 18.30 -9.62
CA PHE A 339 -27.00 18.67 -9.56
C PHE A 339 -27.15 20.10 -9.01
N LEU A 340 -27.67 21.00 -9.84
CA LEU A 340 -27.96 22.39 -9.48
C LEU A 340 -29.43 22.52 -9.05
N THR A 341 -29.64 22.66 -7.74
CA THR A 341 -30.98 22.78 -7.14
C THR A 341 -31.50 24.21 -7.22
N LYS A 342 -32.83 24.38 -7.14
CA LYS A 342 -33.44 25.70 -6.89
C LYS A 342 -33.28 26.15 -5.43
N ALA A 343 -33.21 25.18 -4.51
CA ALA A 343 -32.94 25.44 -3.10
C ALA A 343 -31.50 25.94 -2.93
N ASP A 344 -31.30 26.93 -2.06
CA ASP A 344 -29.97 27.50 -1.82
C ASP A 344 -29.21 26.68 -0.77
N VAL A 345 -28.69 25.53 -1.21
CA VAL A 345 -27.94 24.58 -0.39
C VAL A 345 -26.43 24.74 -0.63
N PRO A 346 -25.59 24.45 0.38
CA PRO A 346 -24.16 24.44 0.17
C PRO A 346 -23.71 23.33 -0.78
N LEU A 347 -22.52 23.47 -1.35
CA LEU A 347 -21.86 22.38 -2.07
C LEU A 347 -21.66 21.17 -1.15
N SER A 348 -22.20 20.03 -1.59
CA SER A 348 -22.03 18.72 -0.94
C SER A 348 -21.78 17.64 -1.98
N ALA A 349 -21.22 16.52 -1.54
CA ALA A 349 -20.93 15.37 -2.40
C ALA A 349 -21.25 14.06 -1.68
N THR A 350 -21.72 13.08 -2.45
CA THR A 350 -21.97 11.71 -1.97
C THR A 350 -21.46 10.70 -2.99
N SER A 351 -20.97 9.55 -2.49
CA SER A 351 -20.58 8.40 -3.30
C SER A 351 -20.67 7.13 -2.45
N LYS A 352 -20.71 5.97 -3.11
CA LYS A 352 -20.69 4.66 -2.43
C LYS A 352 -19.28 4.18 -2.08
N GLY A 353 -18.23 4.81 -2.62
CA GLY A 353 -16.85 4.43 -2.36
C GLY A 353 -15.89 4.92 -3.45
N ALA A 354 -14.64 4.51 -3.34
CA ALA A 354 -13.58 4.89 -4.26
C ALA A 354 -13.93 4.52 -5.71
N GLY A 355 -13.90 5.52 -6.60
CA GLY A 355 -14.23 5.31 -8.00
C GLY A 355 -15.64 4.78 -8.24
N ALA A 356 -16.61 4.98 -7.35
CA ALA A 356 -18.03 4.84 -7.64
C ALA A 356 -18.59 6.17 -8.22
N PRO A 357 -19.80 6.18 -8.82
CA PRO A 357 -20.42 7.42 -9.26
C PRO A 357 -20.50 8.43 -8.12
N VAL A 358 -20.15 9.69 -8.40
CA VAL A 358 -20.32 10.80 -7.45
C VAL A 358 -21.55 11.61 -7.80
N ARG A 359 -22.26 12.05 -6.76
CA ARG A 359 -23.33 13.04 -6.88
C ARG A 359 -22.94 14.27 -6.08
N PHE A 360 -22.70 15.36 -6.78
CA PHE A 360 -22.53 16.68 -6.20
C PHE A 360 -23.86 17.43 -6.23
N VAL A 361 -24.17 18.16 -5.18
CA VAL A 361 -25.39 19.00 -5.08
C VAL A 361 -24.97 20.40 -4.68
N ILE A 362 -25.50 21.40 -5.39
CA ILE A 362 -25.16 22.80 -5.15
C ILE A 362 -26.37 23.71 -5.40
N GLY A 363 -26.54 24.72 -4.54
CA GLY A 363 -27.52 25.79 -4.73
C GLY A 363 -26.98 26.97 -5.55
N PRO A 364 -27.85 27.90 -5.96
CA PRO A 364 -27.47 28.99 -6.86
C PRO A 364 -26.40 29.93 -6.28
N THR A 365 -26.41 30.22 -4.97
CA THR A 365 -25.42 31.12 -4.35
C THR A 365 -24.04 30.47 -4.32
N ALA A 366 -23.96 29.25 -3.79
CA ALA A 366 -22.73 28.47 -3.77
C ALA A 366 -22.16 28.26 -5.19
N ALA A 367 -23.01 28.00 -6.18
CA ALA A 367 -22.60 27.84 -7.56
C ALA A 367 -22.03 29.12 -8.18
N ARG A 368 -22.58 30.30 -7.88
CA ARG A 368 -22.01 31.58 -8.34
C ARG A 368 -20.62 31.79 -7.75
N ARG A 369 -20.46 31.51 -6.45
CA ARG A 369 -19.15 31.61 -5.77
C ARG A 369 -18.14 30.64 -6.34
N LEU A 370 -18.55 29.40 -6.60
CA LEU A 370 -17.69 28.36 -7.18
C LEU A 370 -17.23 28.72 -8.59
N LEU A 371 -18.11 29.29 -9.42
CA LEU A 371 -17.76 29.75 -10.77
C LEU A 371 -16.81 30.95 -10.74
N ALA A 372 -16.95 31.84 -9.76
CA ALA A 372 -16.08 33.00 -9.59
C ALA A 372 -14.67 32.58 -9.12
N ASP A 373 -14.58 31.64 -8.17
CA ASP A 373 -13.31 31.08 -7.73
C ASP A 373 -13.47 29.60 -7.31
N PRO A 374 -13.09 28.66 -8.20
CA PRO A 374 -13.11 27.24 -7.88
C PRO A 374 -12.22 26.86 -6.69
N LYS A 375 -11.22 27.68 -6.33
CA LYS A 375 -10.31 27.37 -5.23
C LYS A 375 -10.96 27.51 -3.84
N LEU A 376 -12.12 28.16 -3.74
CA LEU A 376 -12.84 28.34 -2.47
C LEU A 376 -13.19 27.03 -1.76
N VAL A 377 -13.32 25.94 -2.53
CA VAL A 377 -13.63 24.62 -1.99
C VAL A 377 -12.39 23.85 -1.54
N ARG A 378 -11.17 24.27 -1.93
CA ARG A 378 -9.95 23.52 -1.63
C ARG A 378 -9.83 23.17 -0.15
N PHE A 379 -9.44 21.93 0.11
CA PHE A 379 -9.30 21.36 1.44
C PHE A 379 -10.61 21.27 2.25
N ARG A 380 -11.78 21.42 1.63
CA ARG A 380 -13.07 21.27 2.33
C ARG A 380 -13.64 19.87 2.20
N TYR A 381 -14.20 19.40 3.31
CA TYR A 381 -15.01 18.19 3.31
C TYR A 381 -16.39 18.42 2.70
N SER A 382 -16.98 19.57 3.01
CA SER A 382 -18.27 20.05 2.50
C SER A 382 -18.35 21.58 2.70
N GLY A 383 -19.41 22.22 2.21
CA GLY A 383 -19.84 23.50 2.80
C GLY A 383 -19.27 24.76 2.16
N LEU A 384 -19.36 24.89 0.84
CA LEU A 384 -19.38 26.22 0.22
C LEU A 384 -20.82 26.73 0.24
N ARG A 385 -21.12 27.76 1.05
CA ARG A 385 -22.44 28.39 1.14
C ARG A 385 -22.56 29.57 0.20
#